data_AF-A0A2V5I6N6-F1
#
_entry.id   AF-A0A2V5I6N6-F1
#
_cell.length_a   1.000
_cell.length_b   1.000
_cell.length_c   1.000
_cell.angle_alpha   90.00
_cell.angle_beta   90.00
_cell.angle_gamma   90.00
#
_symmetry.space_group_name_H-M   'P 1'
#
loop_
_entity.id
_entity.type
_entity.pdbx_description
1 polymer ?
#
loop_
_entity_poly.entity_id
_entity_poly.type
_entity_poly.pdbx_seq_one_letter_code
_entity_poly.pdbx_strand_id
1 'polypeptide(L)' 'MDSTNLQLERMNVYLSEVGESKNLPWCVRANLEPATMDTIRYGPVGPLYTPNNFVFGQSETGNNWAKGTILKVPIW' A
#
# COMPACT_ATOMS: atom_id res chain seq x y z
N MET A 1 -2.47 31.26 -3.39
CA MET A 1 -1.26 30.49 -3.05
C MET A 1 -1.36 29.85 -1.65
N ASP A 2 -2.55 29.81 -1.01
CA ASP A 2 -2.70 29.34 0.38
C ASP A 2 -3.05 27.85 0.54
N SER A 3 -3.33 27.13 -0.55
CA SER A 3 -3.72 25.72 -0.48
C SER A 3 -2.55 24.80 -0.10
N THR A 4 -1.31 25.17 -0.46
CA THR A 4 -0.14 24.30 -0.32
C THR A 4 0.37 24.25 1.12
N ASN A 5 0.31 25.35 1.86
CA ASN A 5 0.76 25.40 3.26
C ASN A 5 -0.14 24.57 4.18
N LEU A 6 -1.47 24.66 3.99
CA LEU A 6 -2.45 23.87 4.72
C LEU A 6 -2.32 22.36 4.47
N GLN A 7 -1.89 21.96 3.26
CA GLN A 7 -1.65 20.56 2.92
C GLN A 7 -0.42 20.00 3.65
N LEU A 8 0.64 20.80 3.79
CA LEU A 8 1.85 20.41 4.52
C LEU A 8 1.58 20.29 6.03
N GLU A 9 0.86 21.25 6.61
CA GLU A 9 0.53 21.27 8.04
C GLU A 9 -0.31 20.07 8.51
N ARG A 10 -1.10 19.48 7.62
CA ARG A 10 -2.00 18.35 7.93
C ARG A 10 -1.54 17.01 7.36
N MET A 11 -0.34 16.98 6.78
CA MET A 11 0.18 15.80 6.09
C MET A 11 0.33 14.59 7.02
N ASN A 12 0.63 14.86 8.30
CA ASN A 12 0.88 13.86 9.35
C ASN A 12 -0.30 12.92 9.63
N VAL A 13 -1.50 13.20 9.11
CA VAL A 13 -2.66 12.31 9.22
C VAL A 13 -2.47 11.03 8.39
N TYR A 14 -1.79 11.12 7.24
CA TYR A 14 -1.66 10.02 6.28
C TYR A 14 -0.21 9.60 6.03
N LEU A 15 0.72 10.53 6.20
CA LEU A 15 2.14 10.32 5.97
C LEU A 15 2.89 10.46 7.29
N SER A 16 3.76 9.50 7.56
CA SER A 16 4.74 9.56 8.65
C SER A 16 6.03 10.15 8.11
N GLU A 17 6.51 11.20 8.75
CA GLU A 17 7.85 11.71 8.53
C GLU A 17 8.87 10.74 9.14
N VAL A 18 9.86 10.33 8.35
CA VAL A 18 10.96 9.43 8.74
C VAL A 18 12.27 10.08 8.30
N GLY A 19 13.05 10.58 9.26
CA GLY A 19 14.23 11.41 8.98
C GLY A 19 13.83 12.80 8.47
N GLU A 20 14.77 13.52 7.85
CA GLU A 20 14.59 14.95 7.53
C GLU A 20 13.81 15.24 6.23
N SER A 21 13.48 14.23 5.43
CA SER A 21 12.88 14.46 4.09
C SER A 21 12.04 13.32 3.53
N LYS A 22 11.77 12.26 4.29
CA LYS A 22 11.03 11.10 3.79
C LYS A 22 9.68 10.99 4.46
N ASN A 23 8.62 11.12 3.68
CA ASN A 23 7.25 10.95 4.13
C ASN A 23 6.71 9.60 3.64
N LEU A 24 6.54 8.65 4.55
CA LEU A 24 6.07 7.29 4.27
C LEU A 24 4.57 7.19 4.55
N PRO A 25 3.76 6.56 3.68
CA PRO A 25 2.34 6.41 3.92
C PRO A 25 2.02 5.35 4.97
N TRP A 26 1.07 5.66 5.85
CA TRP A 26 0.39 4.67 6.69
C TRP A 26 -0.62 3.91 5.85
N CYS A 27 -0.14 2.89 5.15
CA CYS A 27 -1.01 2.01 4.38
C CYS A 27 -0.43 0.61 4.26
N VAL A 28 -1.31 -0.34 4.00
CA VAL A 28 -0.95 -1.71 3.60
C VAL A 28 -1.57 -1.97 2.24
N ARG A 29 -0.75 -2.41 1.29
CA ARG A 29 -1.16 -2.86 -0.04
C ARG A 29 -1.24 -4.38 0.00
N ALA A 30 -2.45 -4.89 -0.09
CA ALA A 30 -2.72 -6.32 -0.11
C ALA A 30 -3.18 -6.77 -1.50
N ASN A 31 -2.53 -7.79 -2.07
CA ASN A 31 -3.05 -8.48 -3.26
C ASN A 31 -2.70 -9.97 -3.22
N LEU A 32 -3.50 -10.83 -3.80
CA LEU A 32 -3.21 -12.26 -3.87
C LEU A 32 -2.26 -12.62 -5.03
N GLU A 33 -1.90 -11.62 -5.84
CA GLU A 33 -1.00 -11.71 -6.99
C GLU A 33 0.26 -10.86 -6.82
N PRO A 34 1.46 -11.41 -7.11
CA PRO A 34 2.70 -10.65 -7.02
C PRO A 34 2.88 -9.63 -8.16
N ALA A 35 2.37 -9.90 -9.36
CA ALA A 35 2.62 -9.08 -10.56
C ALA A 35 2.11 -7.62 -10.43
N THR A 36 0.97 -7.43 -9.76
CA THR A 36 0.44 -6.08 -9.50
C THR A 36 1.35 -5.28 -8.55
N MET A 37 2.00 -5.97 -7.61
CA MET A 37 2.89 -5.32 -6.62
C MET A 37 4.19 -4.84 -7.28
N ASP A 38 4.73 -5.59 -8.23
CA ASP A 38 5.90 -5.17 -9.00
C ASP A 38 5.61 -3.91 -9.82
N THR A 39 4.42 -3.82 -10.42
CA THR A 39 4.00 -2.62 -11.17
C THR A 39 4.00 -1.37 -10.29
N ILE A 40 3.54 -1.47 -9.04
CA ILE A 40 3.53 -0.34 -8.09
C ILE A 40 4.95 -0.01 -7.62
N ARG A 41 5.77 -1.04 -7.35
CA ARG A 41 7.14 -0.89 -6.86
C ARG A 41 8.06 -0.21 -7.86
N TYR A 42 7.93 -0.53 -9.15
CA TYR A 42 8.71 0.07 -10.22
C TYR A 42 8.03 1.31 -10.84
N GLY A 43 6.84 1.67 -10.35
CA GLY A 43 6.10 2.84 -10.80
C GLY A 43 6.58 4.15 -10.15
N PRO A 44 6.06 5.31 -10.60
CA PRO A 44 6.47 6.63 -10.13
C PRO A 44 6.33 6.86 -8.62
N VAL A 45 5.41 6.12 -7.98
CA VAL A 45 5.11 6.22 -6.55
C VAL A 45 5.76 5.11 -5.72
N GLY A 46 6.49 4.19 -6.34
CA GLY A 46 7.12 3.04 -5.67
C GLY A 46 8.03 3.41 -4.50
N PRO A 47 8.93 4.42 -4.63
CA PRO A 47 9.84 4.83 -3.56
C PRO A 47 9.16 5.36 -2.29
N LEU A 48 7.86 5.71 -2.36
CA LEU A 48 7.09 6.14 -1.19
C LEU A 48 6.80 4.98 -0.23
N TYR A 49 6.76 3.74 -0.73
CA TYR A 49 6.39 2.58 0.07
C TYR A 49 7.63 1.83 0.56
N THR A 50 7.58 1.33 1.78
CA THR A 50 8.58 0.39 2.29
C THR A 50 8.22 -1.04 1.88
N PRO A 51 9.19 -1.97 1.81
CA PRO A 51 8.92 -3.38 1.55
C PRO A 51 7.85 -3.97 2.48
N ASN A 52 7.77 -3.49 3.72
CA ASN A 52 6.80 -3.93 4.73
C ASN A 52 5.36 -3.47 4.45
N ASN A 53 5.15 -2.48 3.56
CA ASN A 53 3.81 -2.03 3.19
C ASN A 53 3.10 -2.98 2.21
N PHE A 54 3.78 -4.03 1.72
CA PHE A 54 3.24 -4.96 0.73
C PHE A 54 2.99 -6.32 1.36
N VAL A 55 1.75 -6.79 1.27
CA VAL A 55 1.33 -8.14 1.65
C VAL A 55 0.79 -8.81 0.40
N PHE A 56 1.37 -9.94 0.00
CA PHE A 56 0.85 -10.64 -1.18
C PHE A 56 0.91 -12.16 -1.12
N GLY A 57 -0.06 -12.77 -1.79
CA GLY A 57 -0.14 -14.21 -1.99
C GLY A 57 0.69 -14.67 -3.19
N GLN A 58 0.92 -15.98 -3.27
CA GLN A 58 1.57 -16.61 -4.44
C GLN A 58 0.56 -17.07 -5.50
N SER A 59 -0.74 -16.85 -5.31
CA SER A 59 -1.76 -17.34 -6.23
C SER A 59 -3.06 -16.54 -6.16
N GLU A 60 -3.80 -16.53 -7.25
CA GLU A 60 -5.02 -15.71 -7.46
C GLU A 60 -6.30 -16.35 -6.91
N THR A 61 -7.34 -15.54 -6.69
CA THR A 61 -8.71 -16.04 -6.43
C THR A 61 -9.40 -16.50 -7.70
N GLY A 62 -8.93 -16.09 -8.88
CA GLY A 62 -9.55 -16.46 -10.16
C GLY A 62 -11.01 -16.02 -10.23
N ASN A 63 -11.30 -14.78 -9.82
CA ASN A 63 -12.66 -14.20 -9.77
C ASN A 63 -13.67 -15.00 -8.92
N ASN A 64 -13.19 -15.83 -7.99
CA ASN A 64 -14.02 -16.58 -7.07
C ASN A 64 -13.98 -15.98 -5.66
N TRP A 65 -15.13 -15.48 -5.20
CA TRP A 65 -15.26 -14.89 -3.86
C TRP A 65 -14.97 -15.89 -2.74
N ALA A 66 -15.53 -17.11 -2.81
CA ALA A 66 -15.35 -18.15 -1.80
C ALA A 66 -13.88 -18.57 -1.65
N LYS A 67 -13.13 -18.58 -2.76
CA LYS A 67 -11.69 -18.85 -2.72
C LYS A 67 -10.92 -17.74 -2.00
N GLY A 68 -11.37 -16.49 -2.11
CA GLY A 68 -10.82 -15.37 -1.36
C GLY A 68 -11.11 -15.45 0.14
N THR A 69 -12.38 -15.65 0.50
CA THR A 69 -12.86 -15.55 1.89
C THR A 69 -12.67 -16.81 2.72
N ILE A 70 -12.72 -18.01 2.14
CA ILE A 70 -12.72 -19.26 2.91
C ILE A 70 -11.36 -19.94 2.82
N LEU A 71 -10.72 -19.90 1.64
CA LEU A 71 -9.52 -20.69 1.37
C LEU A 71 -8.22 -19.90 1.53
N LYS A 72 -8.26 -18.56 1.39
CA LYS A 72 -7.03 -17.74 1.31
C LYS A 72 -6.88 -16.72 2.41
N VAL A 73 -7.97 -16.10 2.84
CA VAL A 73 -7.99 -15.19 3.99
C VAL A 73 -8.92 -15.82 5.02
N PRO A 74 -8.41 -16.69 5.91
CA PRO A 74 -9.26 -17.31 6.92
C PRO A 74 -9.81 -16.23 7.85
N ILE A 75 -11.13 -16.06 7.77
CA ILE A 75 -11.92 -15.26 8.71
C ILE A 75 -12.35 -16.23 9.81
N TRP A 76 -11.75 -16.11 10.99
CA TRP A 76 -12.23 -16.73 12.23
C TRP A 76 -12.88 -15.64 13.09
#